data_AF-A0A2V8SUC8-F1
#
_entry.id   AF-A0A2V8SUC8-F1
#
_cell.length_a   1.000
_cell.length_b   1.000
_cell.length_c   1.000
_cell.angle_alpha   90.00
_cell.angle_beta   90.00
_cell.angle_gamma   90.00
#
_symmetry.space_group_name_H-M   'P 1'
#
loop_
_entity.id
_entity.type
_entity.pdbx_description
1 polymer ?
#
loop_
_entity_poly.entity_id
_entity_poly.type
_entity_poly.pdbx_seq_one_letter_code
_entity_poly.pdbx_strand_id
1 'polypeptide(L)'
;PMLSKDLGTRHRAAIGITEDTDAVAVVVSEETGLISFMQGGQIRRGLDGTRLRAAILDALEPGARASAEEEEKQAENETSKTEARGQRLEVSEKTSSNL
;
A
#
# COMPACT_ATOMS: atom_id res chain seq x y z
N PRO A 1 -8.12 -4.32 -15.12
CA PRO A 1 -7.22 -3.78 -14.07
C PRO A 1 -5.77 -3.57 -14.58
N MET A 2 -5.25 -2.34 -14.57
CA MET A 2 -3.83 -2.10 -14.87
C MET A 2 -2.99 -2.47 -13.65
N LEU A 3 -2.38 -3.65 -13.69
CA LEU A 3 -1.48 -4.14 -12.64
C LEU A 3 -0.05 -3.67 -12.93
N SER A 4 0.67 -3.16 -11.92
CA SER A 4 2.08 -2.78 -12.09
C SER A 4 2.87 -3.94 -12.69
N LYS A 5 3.84 -3.64 -13.55
CA LYS A 5 4.70 -4.65 -14.19
C LYS A 5 5.45 -5.52 -13.18
N ASP A 6 5.65 -5.01 -11.96
CA ASP A 6 6.33 -5.71 -10.85
C ASP A 6 5.45 -6.79 -10.20
N LEU A 7 4.19 -6.91 -10.58
CA LEU A 7 3.29 -7.92 -10.05
C LEU A 7 3.40 -9.23 -10.83
N GLY A 8 4.08 -10.21 -10.26
CA GLY A 8 4.15 -11.58 -10.77
C GLY A 8 2.80 -12.31 -10.79
N THR A 9 2.78 -13.53 -11.34
CA THR A 9 1.55 -14.35 -11.51
C THR A 9 0.79 -14.58 -10.21
N ARG A 10 1.49 -14.80 -9.09
CA ARG A 10 0.87 -14.98 -7.77
C ARG A 10 0.06 -13.77 -7.33
N HIS A 11 0.60 -12.57 -7.53
CA HIS A 11 -0.10 -11.34 -7.21
C HIS A 11 -1.33 -11.15 -8.10
N ARG A 12 -1.20 -11.44 -9.40
CA ARG A 12 -2.32 -11.36 -10.34
C ARG A 12 -3.44 -12.35 -10.00
N ALA A 13 -3.09 -13.57 -9.61
CA ALA A 13 -4.06 -14.57 -9.16
C ALA A 13 -4.75 -14.14 -7.85
N ALA A 14 -4.00 -13.60 -6.89
CA ALA A 14 -4.54 -13.09 -5.64
C ALA A 14 -5.51 -11.92 -5.88
N ILE A 15 -5.20 -11.01 -6.80
CA ILE A 15 -6.12 -9.92 -7.16
C ILE A 15 -7.36 -10.48 -7.85
N GLY A 16 -7.19 -11.40 -8.82
CA GLY A 16 -8.31 -11.99 -9.55
C GLY A 16 -9.27 -12.80 -8.68
N ILE A 17 -8.77 -13.51 -7.65
CA ILE A 17 -9.69 -14.23 -6.74
C ILE A 17 -10.41 -13.26 -5.80
N THR A 18 -9.77 -12.18 -5.37
CA THR A 18 -10.34 -11.24 -4.40
C THR A 18 -11.16 -10.11 -5.01
N GLU A 19 -11.19 -9.94 -6.34
CA GLU A 19 -11.95 -8.87 -6.99
C GLU A 19 -13.47 -9.12 -6.99
N ASP A 20 -13.86 -10.39 -7.20
CA ASP A 20 -15.26 -10.80 -7.32
C ASP A 20 -15.75 -11.66 -6.13
N THR A 21 -14.92 -11.83 -5.10
CA THR A 21 -15.25 -12.62 -3.91
C THR A 21 -14.93 -11.87 -2.62
N ASP A 22 -15.48 -12.35 -1.51
CA ASP A 22 -15.12 -11.91 -0.16
C ASP A 22 -13.82 -12.56 0.36
N ALA A 23 -13.10 -13.29 -0.50
CA ALA A 23 -11.85 -13.93 -0.13
C ALA A 23 -10.78 -12.90 0.24
N VAL A 24 -9.88 -13.34 1.11
CA VAL A 24 -8.66 -12.63 1.47
C VAL A 24 -7.47 -13.45 1.01
N ALA A 25 -6.48 -12.80 0.40
CA ALA A 25 -5.26 -13.44 -0.06
C ALA A 25 -4.02 -12.78 0.57
N VAL A 26 -3.05 -13.61 0.94
CA VAL A 26 -1.74 -13.18 1.40
C VAL A 26 -0.70 -13.77 0.46
N VAL A 27 0.18 -12.91 -0.08
CA VAL A 27 1.21 -13.29 -1.04
C VAL A 27 2.56 -12.86 -0.52
N VAL A 28 3.51 -13.79 -0.51
CA VAL A 28 4.93 -13.50 -0.30
C VAL A 28 5.61 -13.44 -1.65
N SER A 29 6.33 -12.35 -1.93
CA SER A 29 7.14 -12.20 -3.15
C SER A 29 8.31 -13.18 -3.15
N GLU A 30 8.54 -13.88 -4.26
CA GLU A 30 9.73 -14.75 -4.42
C GLU A 30 11.02 -13.95 -4.46
N GLU A 31 10.98 -12.82 -5.16
CA GLU A 31 12.15 -12.03 -5.50
C GLU A 31 12.59 -11.15 -4.34
N THR A 32 11.62 -10.59 -3.62
CA THR A 32 11.86 -9.58 -2.58
C THR A 32 11.50 -10.04 -1.18
N GLY A 33 10.81 -11.17 -1.02
CA GLY A 33 10.30 -11.62 0.28
C GLY A 33 9.21 -10.74 0.89
N LEU A 34 8.81 -9.65 0.23
CA LEU A 34 7.80 -8.73 0.74
C LEU A 34 6.44 -9.43 0.82
N ILE A 35 5.75 -9.21 1.94
CA ILE A 35 4.40 -9.71 2.15
C ILE A 35 3.41 -8.68 1.64
N SER A 36 2.43 -9.16 0.88
CA SER A 36 1.30 -8.39 0.38
C SER A 36 0.00 -9.02 0.83
N PHE A 37 -0.97 -8.18 1.18
CA PHE A 37 -2.33 -8.56 1.54
C PHE A 37 -3.29 -8.02 0.48
N MET A 38 -4.28 -8.83 0.10
CA MET A 38 -5.28 -8.46 -0.91
C MET A 38 -6.67 -8.83 -0.43
N GLN A 39 -7.62 -7.91 -0.67
CA GLN A 39 -9.04 -8.03 -0.35
C GLN A 39 -9.80 -7.08 -1.26
N GLY A 40 -10.93 -7.52 -1.84
CA GLY A 40 -11.76 -6.68 -2.72
C GLY A 40 -11.00 -6.14 -3.95
N GLY A 41 -10.05 -6.92 -4.49
CA GLY A 41 -9.21 -6.51 -5.61
C GLY A 41 -8.13 -5.45 -5.27
N GLN A 42 -8.05 -5.01 -4.02
CA GLN A 42 -7.03 -4.06 -3.56
C GLN A 42 -5.78 -4.77 -3.07
N ILE A 43 -4.65 -4.07 -3.09
CA ILE A 43 -3.34 -4.61 -2.71
C ILE A 43 -2.61 -3.70 -1.72
N ARG A 44 -2.27 -4.25 -0.54
CA ARG A 44 -1.44 -3.63 0.49
C ARG A 44 -0.09 -4.35 0.54
N ARG A 45 0.99 -3.72 0.06
CA ARG A 45 2.33 -4.34 -0.05
C ARG A 45 3.23 -3.95 1.11
N GLY A 46 4.26 -4.77 1.35
CA GLY A 46 5.32 -4.46 2.32
C GLY A 46 4.83 -4.49 3.77
N LEU A 47 3.86 -5.36 4.07
CA LEU A 47 3.36 -5.52 5.43
C LEU A 47 4.40 -6.26 6.27
N ASP A 48 4.64 -5.75 7.47
CA ASP A 48 5.31 -6.50 8.52
C ASP A 48 4.34 -7.49 9.19
N GLY A 49 4.86 -8.37 10.05
CA GLY A 49 4.04 -9.38 10.72
C GLY A 49 2.94 -8.81 11.61
N THR A 50 3.17 -7.65 12.22
CA THR A 50 2.19 -6.98 13.10
C THR A 50 1.01 -6.44 12.29
N ARG A 51 1.31 -5.69 11.22
CA ARG A 51 0.31 -5.12 10.31
C ARG A 51 -0.44 -6.19 9.54
N LEU A 52 0.24 -7.26 9.13
CA LEU A 52 -0.41 -8.40 8.48
C LEU A 52 -1.40 -9.07 9.43
N ARG A 53 -1.00 -9.33 10.68
CA ARG A 53 -1.88 -9.94 11.69
C ARG A 53 -3.11 -9.07 11.93
N ALA A 54 -2.93 -7.76 12.07
CA ALA A 54 -4.04 -6.82 12.23
C ALA A 54 -4.98 -6.86 11.03
N ALA A 55 -4.46 -6.81 9.81
CA ALA A 55 -5.25 -6.88 8.58
C ALA A 55 -6.05 -8.18 8.45
N ILE A 56 -5.46 -9.33 8.81
CA ILE A 56 -6.15 -10.62 8.76
C ILE A 56 -7.28 -10.68 9.80
N LEU A 57 -7.04 -10.21 11.03
CA LEU A 57 -8.06 -10.23 12.08
C LEU A 57 -9.23 -9.29 11.72
N ASP A 58 -8.93 -8.10 11.23
CA ASP A 58 -9.94 -7.13 10.78
C ASP A 58 -10.81 -7.70 9.66
N ALA A 59 -10.20 -8.38 8.68
CA ALA A 59 -10.93 -8.95 7.56
C ALA A 59 -11.78 -10.19 7.93
N LEU A 60 -11.39 -10.96 8.95
CA LEU A 60 -12.08 -12.19 9.36
C LEU A 60 -13.14 -11.98 10.45
N GLU A 61 -13.12 -10.86 11.16
CA GLU A 61 -14.13 -10.50 12.16
C GLU A 61 -14.94 -9.26 11.72
N PRO A 62 -15.89 -9.42 10.77
CA PRO A 62 -16.75 -8.32 10.31
C PRO A 62 -17.77 -7.94 11.40
N GLY A 63 -17.31 -7.20 12.41
CA GLY A 63 -18.08 -6.80 13.58
C GLY A 63 -17.36 -5.81 14.51
N ALA A 64 -16.03 -5.72 14.46
CA ALA A 64 -15.22 -4.77 15.23
C ALA A 64 -14.98 -3.44 14.46
N ARG A 65 -16.03 -2.88 13.85
CA ARG A 65 -15.99 -1.79 12.86
C ARG A 65 -15.63 -0.38 13.39
N ALA A 66 -14.54 -0.14 14.12
CA ALA A 66 -14.30 1.23 14.61
C ALA A 66 -12.85 1.75 14.67
N SER A 67 -11.81 0.91 14.72
CA SER A 67 -10.47 1.41 15.07
C SER A 67 -9.43 1.40 13.95
N ALA A 68 -9.66 0.73 12.82
CA ALA A 68 -8.63 0.57 11.78
C ALA A 68 -8.69 1.63 10.66
N GLU A 69 -9.82 2.31 10.48
CA GLU A 69 -10.04 3.34 9.45
C GLU A 69 -9.15 4.59 9.62
N GLU A 70 -8.44 4.71 10.75
CA GLU A 70 -7.57 5.84 11.09
C GLU A 70 -6.12 5.68 10.60
N GLU A 71 -5.64 4.45 10.39
CA GLU A 71 -4.22 4.20 10.05
C GLU A 71 -3.91 4.39 8.55
N GLU A 72 -4.87 4.13 7.67
CA GLU A 72 -4.66 4.21 6.21
C GLU A 72 -4.60 5.66 5.71
N LYS A 73 -5.28 6.59 6.40
CA LYS A 73 -5.22 8.04 6.12
C LYS A 73 -3.88 8.66 6.49
N GLN A 74 -3.08 8.02 7.35
CA GLN A 74 -1.81 8.55 7.84
C GLN A 74 -0.64 8.25 6.88
N ALA A 75 -0.63 7.10 6.22
CA ALA A 75 0.43 6.75 5.25
C ALA A 75 0.38 7.60 3.96
N GLU A 76 -0.82 8.00 3.54
CA GLU A 76 -1.01 8.82 2.34
C GLU A 76 -0.60 10.30 2.56
N ASN A 77 -0.67 10.79 3.82
CA ASN A 77 -0.23 12.12 4.22
C ASN A 77 1.30 12.23 4.39
N GLU A 78 2.00 11.15 4.70
CA GLU A 78 3.47 11.16 4.82
C GLU A 78 4.18 11.18 3.47
N THR A 79 3.63 10.50 2.47
CA THR A 79 4.22 10.44 1.12
C THR A 79 4.06 11.78 0.39
N SER A 80 2.90 12.42 0.50
CA SER A 80 2.62 13.72 -0.14
C SER A 80 3.29 14.92 0.56
N LYS A 81 3.64 14.81 1.85
CA LYS A 81 4.37 15.86 2.59
C LYS A 81 5.89 15.87 2.30
N THR A 82 6.46 14.73 1.91
CA THR A 82 7.90 14.60 1.66
C THR A 82 8.28 15.16 0.29
N GLU A 83 7.41 15.04 -0.71
CA GLU A 83 7.60 15.58 -2.06
C GLU A 83 7.46 17.12 -2.13
N ALA A 84 6.56 17.70 -1.34
CA ALA A 84 6.35 19.16 -1.28
C ALA A 84 7.52 19.94 -0.65
N ARG A 85 8.34 19.29 0.20
CA ARG A 85 9.51 19.91 0.84
C ARG A 85 10.73 19.97 -0.08
N GLY A 86 10.87 19.03 -1.02
CA GLY A 86 11.99 19.00 -1.98
C GLY A 86 11.93 20.12 -3.02
N GLN A 87 10.74 20.44 -3.53
CA GLN A 87 10.57 21.41 -4.62
C GLN A 87 10.82 22.88 -4.22
N ARG A 88 10.80 23.22 -2.91
CA ARG A 88 10.98 24.61 -2.45
C ARG A 88 12.45 25.03 -2.34
N LEU A 89 13.38 24.08 -2.23
CA LEU A 89 14.82 24.40 -2.08
C LEU A 89 15.50 24.62 -3.44
N GLU A 90 15.11 23.90 -4.49
CA GLU A 90 15.71 24.04 -5.83
C GLU A 90 15.39 25.37 -6.52
N VAL A 91 14.28 26.03 -6.16
CA VAL A 91 13.90 27.32 -6.76
C VAL A 91 14.74 28.47 -6.19
N SER A 92 15.22 28.35 -4.94
CA SER A 92 15.98 29.41 -4.27
C SER A 92 17.44 29.52 -4.73
N GLU A 93 18.04 28.42 -5.21
CA GLU A 93 19.42 28.42 -5.71
C GLU A 93 19.52 28.96 -7.14
N LYS A 94 18.47 28.78 -7.96
CA LYS A 94 18.49 29.20 -9.37
C LYS A 94 18.25 30.69 -9.59
N THR A 95 17.63 31.41 -8.67
CA THR A 95 17.41 32.87 -8.80
C THR A 95 18.65 33.71 -8.45
N SER A 96 19.60 33.15 -7.70
CA SER A 96 20.81 33.88 -7.26
C SER A 96 21.96 33.85 -8.27
N SER A 97 21.85 33.05 -9.34
CA SER A 97 22.89 32.91 -10.37
C SER A 97 22.67 33.77 -11.62
N ASN A 98 21.58 34.53 -11.70
CA ASN A 98 21.23 35.37 -12.85
C ASN A 98 21.22 36.89 -12.54
N LEU A 99 21.94 37.32 -11.49
CA LEU A 99 22.27 38.73 -11.25
C LEU A 99 23.77 38.96 -11.43
#